data_AF-A0A3B8Q263-F1
#
_entry.id   AF-A0A3B8Q263-F1
#
_cell.length_a   1.000
_cell.length_b   1.000
_cell.length_c   1.000
_cell.angle_alpha   90.00
_cell.angle_beta   90.00
_cell.angle_gamma   90.00
#
_symmetry.space_group_name_H-M   'P 1'
#
loop_
_entity.id
_entity.type
_entity.pdbx_description
1 polymer ?
#
loop_
_entity_poly.entity_id
_entity_poly.type
_entity_poly.pdbx_seq_one_letter_code
_entity_poly.pdbx_strand_id
1 'polypeptide(L)'
;FPLWHVFAALRGYRDIAATVASEPLRVASLAVSDRSGSLRVLLANLSPDPVSVRLTTIANASLRVLDARNIVGATQKPEEFWRRTPAPLASAVELGPHALAFIDSAAPARQLE
;
A
#
# COMPACT_ATOMS: atom_id res chain seq x y z
N PHE A 1 12.08 3.80 -12.20
CA PHE A 1 11.74 4.95 -11.33
C PHE A 1 10.87 4.48 -10.17
N PRO A 2 11.45 3.89 -9.12
CA PRO A 2 10.68 3.42 -7.95
C PRO A 2 9.91 4.56 -7.25
N LEU A 3 10.53 5.74 -7.15
CA LEU A 3 9.94 6.92 -6.51
C LEU A 3 8.70 7.48 -7.24
N TRP A 4 8.63 7.32 -8.57
CA TRP A 4 7.46 7.74 -9.35
C TRP A 4 6.20 7.00 -8.89
N HIS A 5 6.29 5.70 -8.57
CA HIS A 5 5.15 4.93 -8.08
C HIS A 5 4.68 5.42 -6.71
N VAL A 6 5.58 5.90 -5.84
CA VAL A 6 5.21 6.50 -4.55
C VAL A 6 4.38 7.76 -4.79
N PHE A 7 4.82 8.68 -5.64
CA PHE A 7 4.05 9.90 -5.92
C PHE A 7 2.75 9.62 -6.67
N ALA A 8 2.76 8.68 -7.62
CA ALA A 8 1.56 8.24 -8.32
C ALA A 8 0.53 7.67 -7.32
N ALA A 9 0.98 6.92 -6.32
CA ALA A 9 0.12 6.38 -5.28
C ALA A 9 -0.52 7.47 -4.40
N LEU A 10 0.17 8.58 -4.17
CA LEU A 10 -0.32 9.68 -3.33
C LEU A 10 -1.26 10.64 -4.07
N ARG A 11 -1.37 10.55 -5.40
CA ARG A 11 -2.19 11.46 -6.20
C ARG A 11 -3.67 11.39 -5.79
N GLY A 12 -4.25 12.55 -5.49
CA GLY A 12 -5.69 12.69 -5.19
C GLY A 12 -6.04 12.56 -3.70
N TYR A 13 -5.13 12.01 -2.90
CA TYR A 13 -5.24 11.99 -1.44
C TYR A 13 -4.74 13.31 -0.86
N ARG A 14 -5.37 13.78 0.22
CA ARG A 14 -5.09 15.10 0.80
C ARG A 14 -4.79 15.05 2.29
N ASP A 15 -5.39 14.10 2.98
CA ASP A 15 -5.27 13.98 4.43
C ASP A 15 -4.30 12.85 4.75
N ILE A 16 -3.44 13.07 5.73
CA ILE A 16 -2.48 12.08 6.22
C ILE A 16 -2.96 11.57 7.58
N ALA A 17 -3.09 10.26 7.72
CA ALA A 17 -3.41 9.62 8.99
C ALA A 17 -2.13 9.12 9.68
N ALA A 18 -2.10 9.24 11.00
CA ALA A 18 -1.02 8.67 11.80
C ALA A 18 -1.01 7.14 11.66
N THR A 19 0.19 6.56 11.55
CA THR A 19 0.38 5.11 11.56
C THR A 19 1.40 4.74 12.62
N VAL A 20 1.25 3.54 13.18
CA VAL A 20 2.17 3.01 14.19
C VAL A 20 2.58 1.61 13.75
N ALA A 21 3.88 1.40 13.63
CA ALA A 21 4.47 0.09 13.40
C ALA A 21 5.03 -0.45 14.73
N SER A 22 4.82 -1.74 15.00
CA SER A 22 5.41 -2.41 16.17
C SER A 22 6.93 -2.52 16.08
N GLU A 23 7.47 -2.61 14.86
CA GLU A 23 8.90 -2.68 14.56
C GLU A 23 9.30 -1.57 13.56
N PRO A 24 9.37 -0.29 13.98
CA PRO A 24 9.49 0.86 13.08
C PRO A 24 10.81 0.93 12.29
N LEU A 25 11.85 0.20 12.72
CA LEU A 25 13.12 0.08 11.99
C LEU A 25 13.08 -0.96 10.88
N ARG A 26 12.08 -1.85 10.87
CA ARG A 26 11.91 -2.89 9.85
C ARG A 26 10.76 -2.61 8.92
N VAL A 27 9.74 -1.90 9.39
CA VAL A 27 8.54 -1.59 8.62
C VAL A 27 8.18 -0.13 8.81
N ALA A 28 7.95 0.56 7.70
CA ALA A 28 7.41 1.91 7.70
C ALA A 28 6.08 1.95 6.95
N SER A 29 5.19 2.83 7.39
CA SER A 29 3.89 3.02 6.77
C SER A 29 3.53 4.50 6.63
N LEU A 30 2.73 4.78 5.60
CA LEU A 30 2.08 6.07 5.40
C LEU A 30 0.63 5.81 5.01
N ALA A 31 -0.30 6.36 5.77
CA ALA A 31 -1.73 6.28 5.48
C ALA A 31 -2.23 7.63 4.99
N VAL A 32 -2.98 7.63 3.89
CA VAL A 32 -3.59 8.82 3.31
C VAL A 32 -5.04 8.58 2.95
N SER A 33 -5.88 9.59 3.11
CA SER A 33 -7.29 9.54 2.76
C SER A 33 -7.71 10.67 1.82
N ASP A 34 -8.73 10.39 1.03
CA ASP A 34 -9.40 11.39 0.21
C ASP A 34 -10.69 11.89 0.91
N ARG A 35 -11.35 12.87 0.29
CA ARG A 35 -12.59 13.46 0.83
C ARG A 35 -13.77 12.49 0.86
N SER A 36 -13.72 11.39 0.12
CA SER A 36 -14.76 10.36 0.12
C SER A 36 -14.63 9.40 1.31
N GLY A 37 -13.49 9.43 2.01
CA GLY A 37 -13.15 8.49 3.07
C GLY A 37 -12.45 7.23 2.54
N SER A 38 -12.05 7.21 1.26
CA SER A 38 -11.23 6.13 0.72
C SER A 38 -9.82 6.25 1.31
N LEU A 39 -9.26 5.12 1.72
CA LEU A 39 -7.98 5.05 2.43
C LEU A 39 -6.97 4.31 1.56
N ARG A 40 -5.76 4.87 1.46
CA ARG A 40 -4.60 4.19 0.92
C ARG A 40 -3.50 4.11 1.97
N VAL A 41 -2.91 2.93 2.13
CA VAL A 41 -1.73 2.71 2.95
C VAL A 41 -0.57 2.26 2.07
N LEU A 42 0.53 2.99 2.16
CA LEU A 42 1.83 2.56 1.66
C LEU A 42 2.53 1.85 2.81
N LEU A 43 3.02 0.63 2.56
CA LEU A 43 3.69 -0.19 3.55
C LEU A 43 5.02 -0.69 2.98
N ALA A 44 6.13 -0.34 3.61
CA ALA A 44 7.47 -0.68 3.14
C ALA A 44 8.18 -1.62 4.11
N ASN A 45 8.79 -2.67 3.57
CA ASN A 45 9.81 -3.43 4.28
C ASN A 45 11.15 -2.68 4.14
N LEU A 46 11.72 -2.25 5.25
CA LEU A 46 13.02 -1.56 5.30
C LEU A 46 14.19 -2.52 5.48
N SER A 47 13.91 -3.79 5.74
CA SER A 47 14.92 -4.81 6.04
C SER A 47 15.27 -5.68 4.83
N PRO A 48 16.46 -6.31 4.85
CA PRO A 48 16.85 -7.30 3.84
C PRO A 48 16.17 -8.66 4.03
N ASP A 49 15.38 -8.84 5.11
CA ASP A 49 14.66 -10.07 5.42
C ASP A 49 13.19 -9.94 5.04
N PRO A 50 12.50 -11.03 4.64
CA PRO A 50 11.05 -11.02 4.50
C PRO A 50 10.34 -10.66 5.81
N VAL A 51 9.23 -9.95 5.71
CA VAL A 51 8.38 -9.57 6.85
C VAL A 51 6.91 -9.89 6.57
N SER A 52 6.20 -10.29 7.61
CA SER A 52 4.74 -10.49 7.60
C SER A 52 4.10 -9.42 8.49
N VAL A 53 3.19 -8.63 7.91
CA VAL A 53 2.58 -7.48 8.61
C VAL A 53 1.07 -7.65 8.69
N ARG A 54 0.53 -7.65 9.90
CA ARG A 54 -0.92 -7.62 10.13
C ARG A 54 -1.41 -6.18 10.25
N LEU A 55 -2.48 -5.84 9.53
CA LEU A 55 -3.17 -4.55 9.62
C LEU A 55 -4.40 -4.69 10.51
N THR A 56 -4.58 -3.79 11.47
CA THR A 56 -5.65 -3.90 12.49
C THR A 56 -6.92 -3.15 12.15
N THR A 57 -6.85 -2.09 11.36
CA THR A 57 -7.96 -1.14 11.14
C THR A 57 -8.49 -1.14 9.71
N ILE A 58 -8.01 -2.03 8.85
CA ILE A 58 -8.35 -2.08 7.43
C ILE A 58 -9.04 -3.40 7.12
N ALA A 59 -10.26 -3.31 6.59
CA ALA A 59 -11.06 -4.44 6.12
C ALA A 59 -11.45 -4.22 4.65
N ASN A 60 -11.69 -5.31 3.91
CA ASN A 60 -12.13 -5.27 2.51
C ASN A 60 -11.23 -4.42 1.60
N ALA A 61 -9.91 -4.55 1.77
CA ALA A 61 -8.94 -3.83 0.97
C ALA A 61 -8.36 -4.68 -0.16
N SER A 62 -7.76 -4.00 -1.12
CA SER A 62 -6.98 -4.59 -2.20
C SER A 62 -5.50 -4.21 -2.09
N LEU A 63 -4.63 -5.03 -2.65
CA LEU A 63 -3.20 -5.01 -2.47
C LEU A 63 -2.49 -5.04 -3.82
N ARG A 64 -1.50 -4.16 -3.97
CA ARG A 64 -0.45 -4.24 -5.00
C ARG A 64 0.90 -4.26 -4.33
N VAL A 65 1.83 -5.04 -4.87
CA VAL A 65 3.21 -5.11 -4.38
C VAL A 65 4.17 -4.74 -5.49
N LEU A 66 5.11 -3.86 -5.18
CA LEU A 66 6.26 -3.49 -5.99
C LEU A 66 7.50 -4.06 -5.31
N ASP A 67 8.22 -4.95 -6.00
CA ASP A 67 9.37 -5.67 -5.45
C ASP A 67 10.44 -5.93 -6.52
N ALA A 68 11.54 -6.59 -6.13
CA ALA A 68 12.65 -6.90 -7.03
C ALA A 68 12.24 -7.73 -8.26
N ARG A 69 11.14 -8.48 -8.20
CA ARG A 69 10.68 -9.35 -9.29
C ARG A 69 9.96 -8.56 -10.38
N ASN A 70 9.33 -7.44 -10.03
CA ASN A 70 8.49 -6.68 -10.96
C ASN A 70 8.93 -5.22 -11.19
N ILE A 71 9.90 -4.70 -10.42
CA ILE A 71 10.33 -3.30 -10.50
C ILE A 71 10.85 -2.89 -11.89
N VAL A 72 11.55 -3.79 -12.59
CA VAL A 72 12.07 -3.53 -13.94
C VAL A 72 10.92 -3.29 -14.91
N GLY A 73 9.94 -4.20 -14.92
CA GLY A 73 8.75 -4.08 -15.76
C GLY A 73 7.88 -2.87 -15.39
N ALA A 74 7.68 -2.64 -14.09
CA ALA A 74 6.93 -1.48 -13.60
C ALA A 74 7.61 -0.15 -13.96
N THR A 75 8.95 -0.12 -14.01
CA THR A 75 9.70 1.07 -14.45
C THR A 75 9.58 1.30 -15.96
N GLN A 76 9.60 0.24 -16.77
CA GLN A 76 9.50 0.36 -18.22
C GLN A 76 8.08 0.70 -18.67
N LYS A 77 7.06 0.22 -17.94
CA LYS A 77 5.64 0.37 -18.27
C LYS A 77 4.80 0.69 -17.02
N PRO A 78 4.94 1.90 -16.46
CA PRO A 78 4.33 2.28 -15.20
C PRO A 78 2.80 2.18 -15.20
N GLU A 79 2.14 2.53 -16.30
CA GLU A 79 0.69 2.49 -16.41
C GLU A 79 0.17 1.05 -16.41
N GLU A 80 0.90 0.10 -16.98
CA GLU A 80 0.51 -1.32 -16.94
C GLU A 80 0.50 -1.86 -15.52
N PHE A 81 1.47 -1.46 -14.68
CA PHE A 81 1.49 -1.83 -13.27
C PHE A 81 0.22 -1.37 -12.53
N TRP A 82 -0.20 -0.13 -12.76
CA TRP A 82 -1.38 0.45 -12.12
C TRP A 82 -2.72 -0.06 -12.70
N ARG A 83 -2.75 -0.47 -13.98
CA ARG A 83 -3.95 -1.04 -14.62
C ARG A 83 -4.24 -2.49 -14.24
N ARG A 84 -3.26 -3.27 -13.79
CA ARG A 84 -3.48 -4.66 -13.36
C ARG A 84 -4.56 -4.72 -12.28
N THR A 85 -5.33 -5.80 -12.19
CA THR A 85 -6.26 -5.96 -11.06
C THR A 85 -5.46 -6.17 -9.77
N PRO A 86 -5.73 -5.43 -8.68
CA PRO A 86 -5.06 -5.66 -7.40
C PRO A 86 -5.55 -6.96 -6.77
N ALA A 87 -4.71 -7.61 -5.98
CA ALA A 87 -5.10 -8.81 -5.25
C ALA A 87 -6.00 -8.43 -4.06
N PRO A 88 -6.91 -9.29 -3.59
CA PRO A 88 -7.58 -9.08 -2.31
C PRO A 88 -6.55 -9.11 -1.17
N LEU A 89 -6.71 -8.24 -0.18
CA LEU A 89 -5.88 -8.25 1.01
C LEU A 89 -6.17 -9.50 1.85
N ALA A 90 -5.14 -10.29 2.14
CA ALA A 90 -5.22 -11.41 3.10
C ALA A 90 -5.14 -10.91 4.56
N SER A 91 -5.21 -11.82 5.53
CA SER A 91 -5.09 -11.46 6.96
C SER A 91 -3.73 -10.85 7.35
N ALA A 92 -2.71 -11.02 6.51
CA ALA A 92 -1.39 -10.41 6.64
C ALA A 92 -0.83 -10.05 5.26
N VAL A 93 0.01 -9.03 5.23
CA VAL A 93 0.77 -8.62 4.05
C VAL A 93 2.17 -9.22 4.14
N GLU A 94 2.47 -10.12 3.22
CA GLU A 94 3.80 -10.69 3.06
C GLU A 94 4.64 -9.78 2.16
N LEU A 95 5.72 -9.22 2.70
CA LEU A 95 6.66 -8.38 1.97
C LEU A 95 8.02 -9.03 1.91
N GLY A 96 8.50 -9.26 0.68
CA GLY A 96 9.89 -9.63 0.45
C GLY A 96 10.86 -8.50 0.86
N PRO A 97 12.17 -8.75 0.82
CA PRO A 97 13.20 -7.76 1.12
C PRO A 97 12.99 -6.47 0.31
N HIS A 98 12.98 -5.33 0.99
CA HIS A 98 12.83 -4.00 0.36
C HIS A 98 11.57 -3.82 -0.53
N ALA A 99 10.54 -4.64 -0.32
CA ALA A 99 9.28 -4.53 -1.06
C ALA A 99 8.39 -3.39 -0.52
N LEU A 100 7.58 -2.84 -1.42
CA LEU A 100 6.59 -1.81 -1.14
C LEU A 100 5.19 -2.30 -1.50
N ALA A 101 4.26 -2.26 -0.56
CA ALA A 101 2.84 -2.51 -0.79
C ALA A 101 2.05 -1.21 -0.89
N PHE A 102 1.06 -1.23 -1.77
CA PHE A 102 0.00 -0.25 -1.87
C PHE A 102 -1.31 -0.95 -1.53
N ILE A 103 -1.93 -0.53 -0.44
CA ILE A 103 -3.16 -1.13 0.09
C ILE A 103 -4.27 -0.10 -0.05
N ASP A 104 -5.35 -0.48 -0.74
CA ASP A 104 -6.49 0.38 -1.03
C ASP A 104 -7.74 -0.15 -0.37
N SER A 105 -8.35 0.65 0.51
CA SER A 105 -9.66 0.39 1.09
C SER A 105 -10.66 1.41 0.56
N ALA A 106 -11.82 0.93 0.10
CA ALA A 106 -12.94 1.80 -0.19
C ALA A 106 -13.44 2.46 1.11
N ALA A 107 -14.06 3.63 0.98
CA ALA A 107 -14.79 4.24 2.09
C ALA A 107 -15.83 3.25 2.64
N PRO A 108 -16.01 3.18 3.98
CA PRO A 108 -17.11 2.40 4.53
C PRO A 108 -18.43 2.89 3.93
N ALA A 109 -19.26 1.97 3.45
CA ALA A 109 -20.59 2.29 2.98
C ALA A 109 -21.34 3.00 4.13
N ARG A 110 -21.67 4.29 3.95
CA ARG A 110 -22.52 4.98 4.93
C ARG A 110 -23.83 4.22 5.01
N GLN A 111 -24.13 3.62 6.16
CA GLN A 111 -25.49 3.21 6.46
C GLN A 111 -26.32 4.50 6.49
N LEU A 112 -27.25 4.64 5.55
CA LEU A 112 -28.29 5.65 5.62
C LEU A 112 -29.20 5.21 6.77
N GLU A 113 -29.13 5.93 7.89
CA GLU A 113 -30.15 5.89 8.95
C GLU A 113 -31.42 6.63 8.50
#